data_AF-A0A3N7AB99-F1
#
_entry.id   AF-A0A3N7AB99-F1
#
_cell.length_a   1.000
_cell.length_b   1.000
_cell.length_c   1.000
_cell.angle_alpha   90.00
_cell.angle_beta   90.00
_cell.angle_gamma   90.00
#
_symmetry.space_group_name_H-M   'P 1'
#
loop_
_entity.id
_entity.type
_entity.pdbx_description
1 polymer ?
#
loop_
_entity_poly.entity_id
_entity_poly.type
_entity_poly.pdbx_seq_one_letter_code
_entity_poly.pdbx_strand_id
1 'polypeptide(L)'
;MVRIMPEGDNIYKMEIKMHIPQMNIINFLQKKGYEVKGYVLVIEAVETMLLSEPRQEIYTFTATKAGESQSAEKLYLNVFETELNCFLKENI
;
A
#
# COMPACT_ATOMS: atom_id res chain seq x y z
N MET A 1 10.06 -6.81 -14.93
CA MET A 1 9.92 -8.10 -15.64
C MET A 1 8.44 -8.38 -15.79
N VAL A 2 8.00 -8.72 -17.01
CA VAL A 2 6.62 -9.15 -17.29
C VAL A 2 6.67 -10.62 -17.72
N ARG A 3 5.79 -11.44 -17.16
CA ARG A 3 5.61 -12.85 -17.56
C ARG A 3 4.14 -13.10 -17.85
N ILE A 4 3.86 -13.81 -18.93
CA ILE A 4 2.51 -14.18 -19.35
C ILE A 4 2.51 -15.70 -19.53
N MET A 5 1.54 -16.37 -18.93
CA MET A 5 1.42 -17.83 -18.97
C MET A 5 -0.04 -18.22 -19.27
N PRO A 6 -0.29 -19.22 -20.14
CA PRO A 6 -1.64 -19.75 -20.31
C PRO A 6 -2.07 -20.51 -19.03
N GLU A 7 -3.31 -20.29 -18.57
CA GLU A 7 -3.89 -20.94 -17.37
C GLU A 7 -5.13 -21.80 -17.70
N GLY A 8 -5.65 -21.69 -18.93
CA GLY A 8 -6.79 -22.47 -19.44
C GLY A 8 -7.24 -21.98 -20.81
N ASP A 9 -8.40 -22.44 -21.28
CA ASP A 9 -8.98 -21.99 -22.55
C ASP A 9 -9.31 -20.49 -22.47
N ASN A 10 -8.59 -19.70 -23.27
CA ASN A 10 -8.68 -18.23 -23.35
C ASN A 10 -8.40 -17.47 -22.04
N ILE A 11 -7.73 -18.09 -21.05
CA ILE A 11 -7.30 -17.41 -19.81
C ILE A 11 -5.77 -17.36 -19.76
N TYR A 12 -5.23 -16.16 -19.56
CA TYR A 12 -3.80 -15.91 -19.42
C TYR A 12 -3.50 -15.25 -18.07
N LYS A 13 -2.59 -15.86 -17.31
CA LYS A 13 -2.04 -15.28 -16.09
C LYS A 13 -0.92 -14.32 -16.44
N MET A 14 -1.01 -13.07 -15.95
CA MET A 14 0.02 -12.04 -16.11
C MET A 14 0.67 -11.73 -14.76
N GLU A 15 1.99 -11.84 -14.69
CA GLU A 15 2.80 -11.46 -13.53
C GLU A 15 3.71 -10.28 -13.88
N ILE A 16 3.58 -9.18 -13.15
CA ILE A 16 4.39 -7.96 -13.34
C ILE A 16 5.20 -7.72 -12.07
N LYS A 17 6.53 -7.70 -12.22
CA LYS A 17 7.46 -7.26 -11.17
C LYS A 17 8.11 -5.95 -11.60
N MET A 18 7.90 -4.89 -10.82
CA MET A 18 8.45 -3.57 -11.08
C MET A 18 9.01 -2.93 -9.81
N HIS A 19 9.97 -2.03 -10.00
CA HIS A 19 10.48 -1.14 -8.95
C HIS A 19 9.91 0.24 -9.21
N ILE A 20 9.17 0.77 -8.24
CA ILE A 20 8.51 2.08 -8.34
C ILE A 20 9.17 3.03 -7.34
N PRO A 21 9.66 4.20 -7.76
CA PRO A 21 10.09 5.24 -6.83
C PRO A 21 8.94 5.68 -5.92
N GLN A 22 9.21 5.88 -4.63
CA GLN A 22 8.20 6.31 -3.65
C GLN A 22 7.45 7.57 -4.11
N MET A 23 8.15 8.53 -4.73
CA MET A 23 7.53 9.76 -5.25
C MET A 23 6.46 9.50 -6.32
N ASN A 24 6.62 8.46 -7.13
CA ASN A 24 5.65 8.11 -8.15
C ASN A 24 4.36 7.57 -7.51
N ILE A 25 4.48 6.83 -6.40
CA ILE A 25 3.34 6.35 -5.60
C ILE A 25 2.59 7.54 -5.00
N ILE A 26 3.33 8.49 -4.40
CA ILE A 26 2.75 9.70 -3.81
C ILE A 26 2.01 10.52 -4.88
N ASN A 27 2.65 10.75 -6.03
CA ASN A 27 2.04 11.49 -7.15
C ASN A 27 0.78 10.78 -7.68
N PHE A 28 0.78 9.46 -7.75
CA PHE A 28 -0.41 8.69 -8.14
C PHE A 28 -1.58 8.93 -7.17
N LEU A 29 -1.31 8.83 -5.87
CA LEU A 29 -2.32 9.03 -4.82
C LEU A 29 -2.85 10.48 -4.83
N GLN A 30 -1.96 11.47 -5.00
CA GLN A 30 -2.36 12.88 -5.12
C GLN A 30 -3.26 13.13 -6.33
N LYS A 31 -2.96 12.52 -7.49
CA LYS A 31 -3.82 12.59 -8.68
C LYS A 31 -5.20 11.98 -8.46
N LYS A 32 -5.32 11.01 -7.55
CA LYS A 32 -6.58 10.38 -7.13
C LYS A 32 -7.32 11.18 -6.04
N GLY A 33 -6.79 12.33 -5.63
CA GLY A 33 -7.41 13.23 -4.65
C GLY A 33 -7.08 12.91 -3.20
N TYR A 34 -6.05 12.09 -2.94
CA TYR A 34 -5.55 11.84 -1.60
C TYR A 34 -4.51 12.89 -1.19
N GLU A 35 -4.57 13.31 0.06
CA GLU A 35 -3.52 14.07 0.70
C GLU A 35 -2.55 13.11 1.39
N VAL A 36 -1.26 13.19 1.04
CA VAL A 36 -0.23 12.34 1.66
C VAL A 36 0.48 13.11 2.76
N LYS A 37 0.42 12.61 3.99
CA LYS A 37 0.98 13.26 5.18
C LYS A 37 1.86 12.33 5.98
N GLY A 38 2.87 12.88 6.64
CA GLY A 38 3.70 12.15 7.60
C GLY A 38 2.84 11.54 8.70
N TYR A 39 3.18 10.33 9.11
CA TYR A 39 2.48 9.56 10.14
C TYR A 39 3.49 8.72 10.91
N VAL A 40 3.33 8.65 12.23
CA VAL A 40 4.13 7.76 13.08
C VAL A 40 3.26 6.57 13.43
N LEU A 41 3.63 5.41 12.88
CA LEU A 41 3.02 4.14 13.28
C LEU A 41 3.71 3.68 14.56
N VAL A 42 2.96 3.70 15.67
CA VAL A 42 3.41 3.18 16.96
C VAL A 42 2.99 1.73 17.06
N ILE A 43 3.98 0.85 17.24
CA ILE A 43 3.78 -0.56 17.58
C ILE A 43 4.06 -0.66 19.08
N GLU A 44 3.03 -0.99 19.86
CA GLU A 44 3.13 -1.11 21.31
C GLU A 44 4.05 -2.27 21.70
N ALA A 45 4.67 -2.16 22.88
CA ALA A 45 5.46 -3.25 23.42
C ALA A 45 4.58 -4.47 23.69
N VAL A 46 5.03 -5.65 23.27
CA VAL A 46 4.32 -6.91 23.48
C VAL A 46 5.16 -7.80 24.38
N GLU A 47 4.65 -8.11 25.55
CA GLU A 47 5.26 -9.09 26.45
C GLU A 47 4.51 -10.42 26.33
N THR A 48 5.24 -11.46 25.89
CA THR A 48 4.72 -12.82 25.82
C THR A 48 5.56 -13.75 26.70
N MET A 49 5.08 -14.97 26.93
CA MET A 49 5.71 -15.93 27.85
C MET A 49 7.17 -16.28 27.48
N LEU A 50 7.54 -16.18 26.21
CA LEU A 50 8.87 -16.56 25.69
C LEU A 50 9.64 -15.40 25.04
N LEU A 51 8.98 -14.28 24.74
CA LEU A 51 9.58 -13.16 24.00
C LEU A 51 8.97 -11.84 24.45
N SER A 52 9.81 -10.82 24.59
CA SER A 52 9.39 -9.43 24.82
C SER A 52 9.83 -8.59 23.63
N GLU A 53 8.87 -7.99 22.93
CA GLU A 53 9.12 -7.07 21.83
C GLU A 53 9.03 -5.62 22.34
N PRO A 54 10.08 -4.80 22.16
CA PRO A 54 10.06 -3.42 22.61
C PRO A 54 9.13 -2.56 21.74
N ARG A 55 8.65 -1.44 22.30
CA ARG A 55 7.92 -0.43 21.53
C ARG A 55 8.74 0.00 20.32
N GLN A 56 8.10 0.07 19.16
CA GLN A 56 8.71 0.52 17.92
C GLN A 56 7.91 1.68 17.32
N GLU A 57 8.62 2.67 16.80
CA GLU A 57 8.04 3.79 16.06
C GLU A 57 8.54 3.75 14.63
N ILE A 58 7.60 3.71 13.67
CA ILE A 58 7.89 3.70 12.25
C ILE A 58 7.40 5.02 11.67
N TYR A 59 8.34 5.85 11.23
CA TYR A 59 8.07 7.11 10.53
C TYR A 59 7.73 6.80 9.08
N THR A 60 6.49 7.07 8.70
CA THR A 60 5.93 6.72 7.40
C THR A 60 4.93 7.78 6.93
N PHE A 61 4.12 7.45 5.94
CA PHE A 61 3.07 8.33 5.40
C PHE A 61 1.71 7.63 5.42
N THR A 62 0.67 8.43 5.55
CA THR A 62 -0.72 8.03 5.29
C THR A 62 -1.25 8.81 4.11
N ALA A 63 -2.26 8.24 3.44
CA ALA A 63 -2.97 8.87 2.34
C ALA A 63 -4.46 8.94 2.69
N THR A 64 -4.99 10.15 2.86
CA THR A 64 -6.35 10.38 3.32
C THR A 64 -7.10 11.33 2.40
N LYS A 65 -8.41 11.15 2.25
CA LYS A 65 -9.28 12.15 1.60
C LYS A 65 -9.66 13.26 2.58
N ALA A 66 -10.23 14.34 2.06
CA ALA A 66 -10.71 15.45 2.88
C ALA A 66 -11.70 14.94 3.96
N GLY A 67 -11.42 15.25 5.22
CA GLY A 67 -12.22 14.83 6.38
C GLY A 67 -11.90 13.43 6.94
N GLU A 68 -11.04 12.65 6.28
CA GLU A 68 -10.58 11.37 6.83
C GLU A 68 -9.45 11.56 7.84
N SER A 69 -9.45 10.76 8.90
CA SER A 69 -8.39 10.75 9.90
C SER A 69 -7.23 9.83 9.48
N GLN A 70 -6.01 10.17 9.91
CA GLN A 70 -4.85 9.30 9.73
C GLN A 70 -4.96 8.06 10.64
N SER A 71 -4.63 6.89 10.10
CA SER A 71 -4.62 5.63 10.85
C SER A 71 -3.66 4.63 10.19
N ALA A 72 -3.38 3.52 10.88
CA ALA A 72 -2.58 2.42 10.33
C ALA A 72 -3.21 1.78 9.07
N GLU A 73 -4.53 1.79 8.96
CA GLU A 73 -5.22 1.29 7.76
C GLU A 73 -5.03 2.22 6.55
N LYS A 74 -4.81 3.51 6.82
CA LYS A 74 -4.61 4.56 5.81
C LYS A 74 -3.14 4.76 5.43
N LEU A 75 -2.26 3.82 5.77
CA LEU A 75 -0.87 3.85 5.30
C LEU A 75 -0.83 3.94 3.77
N TYR A 76 0.02 4.82 3.24
CA TYR A 76 -0.02 5.19 1.82
C TYR A 76 0.17 3.99 0.87
N LEU A 77 0.96 2.97 1.28
CA LEU A 77 1.15 1.75 0.50
C LEU A 77 -0.12 0.90 0.43
N ASN A 78 -0.86 0.76 1.54
CA ASN A 78 -2.12 0.00 1.57
C ASN A 78 -3.18 0.68 0.70
N VAL A 79 -3.26 2.01 0.79
CA VAL A 79 -4.16 2.81 -0.05
C VAL A 79 -3.75 2.70 -1.52
N PHE A 80 -2.45 2.76 -1.82
CA PHE A 80 -1.94 2.58 -3.18
C PHE A 80 -2.27 1.21 -3.76
N GLU A 81 -2.05 0.13 -3.02
CA GLU A 81 -2.37 -1.22 -3.45
C GLU A 81 -3.87 -1.37 -3.76
N THR A 82 -4.72 -0.83 -2.89
CA THR A 82 -6.17 -0.84 -3.09
C THR A 82 -6.57 -0.10 -4.36
N GLU A 83 -6.08 1.13 -4.55
CA GLU A 83 -6.37 1.96 -5.73
C GLU A 83 -5.81 1.36 -7.01
N LEU A 84 -4.63 0.73 -6.97
CA LEU A 84 -4.03 0.06 -8.11
C LEU A 84 -4.84 -1.17 -8.51
N ASN A 85 -5.30 -1.96 -7.55
CA ASN A 85 -6.15 -3.12 -7.81
C ASN A 85 -7.51 -2.71 -8.41
N CYS A 86 -8.12 -1.63 -7.91
CA CYS A 86 -9.33 -1.06 -8.51
C CYS A 86 -9.06 -0.60 -9.94
N PHE A 87 -7.97 0.14 -10.17
CA PHE A 87 -7.59 0.63 -11.50
C PHE A 87 -7.39 -0.53 -12.49
N LEU A 88 -6.72 -1.61 -12.09
CA LEU A 88 -6.50 -2.76 -12.97
C LEU A 88 -7.81 -3.50 -13.29
N LYS A 89 -8.74 -3.64 -12.33
CA LYS A 89 -10.05 -4.26 -12.55
C LYS A 89 -10.99 -3.44 -13.44
N GLU A 90 -10.84 -2.12 -13.46
CA GLU A 90 -11.66 -1.24 -14.30
C GLU A 90 -11.19 -1.18 -15.76
N ASN A 91 -9.92 -1.53 -16.02
CA ASN A 91 -9.27 -1.29 -17.32
C ASN A 91 -8.76 -2.57 -18.01
N ILE A 92 -9.01 -3.75 -17.44
CA ILE A 92 -8.65 -5.08 -17.98
C ILE A 92 -9.90 -5.95 -17.94
#